data_AF-A0A1S3KFZ5-F1
#
_entry.id   AF-A0A1S3KFZ5-F1
#
_cell.length_a   1.000
_cell.length_b   1.000
_cell.length_c   1.000
_cell.angle_alpha   90.00
_cell.angle_beta   90.00
_cell.angle_gamma   90.00
#
_symmetry.space_group_name_H-M   'P 1'
#
loop_
_entity.id
_entity.type
_entity.pdbx_description
1 polymer ?
#
loop_
_entity_poly.entity_id
_entity_poly.type
_entity_poly.pdbx_seq_one_letter_code
_entity_poly.pdbx_strand_id
1 'polypeptide(L)'
;MAHQLNSDIANITNHKYVAHQIALLYQSICTNALKKCTFLQPYQKSIEDNFKHVKNTINSSGDTPHVTQQQKQWLLDLTSGIVNTAVSQLRSIIPPDIAMVTRPTK
;
A
#
# COMPACT_ATOMS: atom_id res chain seq x y z
N MET A 1 0.70 6.86 0.49
CA MET A 1 1.82 6.01 0.95
C MET A 1 1.98 4.72 0.15
N ALA A 2 0.94 3.88 0.02
CA ALA A 2 1.03 2.60 -0.71
C ALA A 2 1.60 2.75 -2.15
N HIS A 3 1.14 3.74 -2.91
CA HIS A 3 1.67 4.01 -4.25
C HIS A 3 3.17 4.33 -4.28
N GLN A 4 3.66 5.13 -3.34
CA GLN A 4 5.10 5.45 -3.23
C GLN A 4 5.91 4.19 -2.94
N LEU A 5 5.48 3.39 -1.96
CA LEU A 5 6.13 2.14 -1.61
C LEU A 5 6.15 1.16 -2.80
N ASN A 6 5.07 1.09 -3.58
CA ASN A 6 5.01 0.29 -4.81
C ASN A 6 6.10 0.70 -5.81
N SER A 7 6.20 2.00 -6.08
CA SER A 7 7.21 2.56 -6.97
C SER A 7 8.64 2.31 -6.47
N ASP A 8 8.88 2.50 -5.17
CA ASP A 8 10.20 2.30 -4.56
C ASP A 8 10.64 0.83 -4.69
N ILE A 9 9.75 -0.11 -4.41
CA ILE A 9 10.01 -1.55 -4.53
C ILE A 9 10.28 -1.99 -5.98
N ALA A 10 9.60 -1.35 -6.95
CA ALA A 10 9.82 -1.64 -8.35
C ALA A 10 11.20 -1.17 -8.84
N ASN A 11 11.61 0.04 -8.42
CA ASN A 11 12.67 0.81 -9.10
C ASN A 11 13.97 0.95 -8.30
N ILE A 12 13.98 0.72 -6.99
CA ILE A 12 15.15 0.93 -6.14
C ILE A 12 15.80 -0.42 -5.80
N THR A 13 17.13 -0.46 -5.77
CA THR A 13 17.89 -1.68 -5.43
C THR A 13 18.25 -1.78 -3.95
N ASN A 14 18.40 -0.64 -3.26
CA ASN A 14 18.64 -0.56 -1.83
C ASN A 14 17.32 -0.38 -1.05
N HIS A 15 16.93 -1.42 -0.33
CA HIS A 15 15.66 -1.52 0.40
C HIS A 15 15.79 -1.21 1.90
N LYS A 16 16.82 -0.48 2.33
CA LYS A 16 17.08 -0.19 3.75
C LYS A 16 15.90 0.44 4.51
N TYR A 17 15.03 1.16 3.82
CA TYR A 17 13.86 1.82 4.44
C TYR A 17 12.54 1.07 4.27
N VAL A 18 12.52 -0.06 3.55
CA VAL A 18 11.27 -0.76 3.22
C VAL A 18 10.54 -1.24 4.47
N ALA A 19 11.26 -1.79 5.45
CA ALA A 19 10.63 -2.18 6.72
C ALA A 19 9.96 -0.99 7.42
N HIS A 20 10.61 0.18 7.42
CA HIS A 20 10.03 1.38 8.02
C HIS A 20 8.80 1.87 7.22
N GLN A 21 8.88 1.87 5.89
CA GLN A 21 7.77 2.26 5.03
C GLN A 21 6.56 1.33 5.19
N ILE A 22 6.77 0.01 5.36
CA ILE A 22 5.69 -0.94 5.68
C ILE A 22 5.05 -0.61 7.03
N ALA A 23 5.86 -0.31 8.06
CA ALA A 23 5.36 0.03 9.38
C ALA A 23 4.50 1.31 9.35
N LEU A 24 4.94 2.35 8.65
CA LEU A 24 4.17 3.58 8.47
C LEU A 24 2.88 3.35 7.66
N LEU A 25 2.92 2.48 6.64
CA LEU A 25 1.73 2.10 5.88
C LEU A 25 0.72 1.38 6.78
N TYR A 26 1.18 0.43 7.59
CA TYR A 26 0.34 -0.27 8.57
C TYR A 26 -0.28 0.70 9.58
N GLN A 27 0.53 1.58 10.17
CA GLN A 27 0.05 2.62 11.09
C GLN A 27 -1.02 3.51 10.46
N SER A 28 -0.82 3.90 9.19
CA SER A 28 -1.79 4.70 8.44
C SER A 28 -3.14 3.96 8.33
N ILE A 29 -3.09 2.67 7.98
CA ILE A 29 -4.29 1.81 7.85
C ILE A 29 -4.97 1.59 9.23
N CYS A 30 -4.20 1.54 10.30
CA CYS A 30 -4.69 1.29 11.66
C CYS A 30 -5.15 2.55 12.41
N THR A 31 -5.11 3.73 11.77
CA THR A 31 -5.62 4.97 12.37
C THR A 31 -7.09 4.85 12.76
N ASN A 32 -7.52 5.58 13.79
CA ASN A 32 -8.92 5.57 14.25
C ASN A 32 -9.93 5.91 13.13
N ALA A 33 -9.53 6.73 12.16
CA ALA A 33 -10.33 7.08 10.99
C ALA A 33 -10.58 5.89 10.06
N LEU A 34 -9.57 5.03 9.86
CA LEU A 34 -9.61 3.91 8.92
C LEU A 34 -9.88 2.55 9.59
N LYS A 35 -9.83 2.47 10.92
CA LYS A 35 -10.06 1.24 11.68
C LYS A 35 -11.44 0.60 11.44
N LYS A 36 -12.44 1.42 11.09
CA LYS A 36 -13.80 0.96 10.75
C LYS A 36 -13.95 0.49 9.30
N CYS A 37 -12.96 0.74 8.45
CA CYS A 37 -12.97 0.32 7.05
C CYS A 37 -12.63 -1.17 6.95
N THR A 38 -13.67 -2.03 6.99
CA THR A 38 -13.52 -3.49 6.92
C THR A 38 -12.79 -3.95 5.66
N PHE A 39 -12.93 -3.23 4.55
CA PHE A 39 -12.22 -3.51 3.30
C PHE A 39 -10.68 -3.38 3.40
N LEU A 40 -10.14 -2.75 4.46
CA LEU A 40 -8.69 -2.67 4.69
C LEU A 40 -8.14 -3.77 5.60
N GLN A 41 -9.00 -4.51 6.31
CA GLN A 41 -8.58 -5.57 7.25
C GLN A 41 -7.76 -6.69 6.60
N PRO A 42 -8.04 -7.16 5.37
CA PRO A 42 -7.19 -8.18 4.73
C PRO A 42 -5.74 -7.71 4.56
N TYR A 43 -5.53 -6.42 4.28
CA TYR A 43 -4.20 -5.85 4.13
C TYR A 43 -3.48 -5.67 5.48
N GLN A 44 -4.21 -5.32 6.55
CA GLN A 44 -3.66 -5.28 7.91
C GLN A 44 -3.10 -6.64 8.31
N LYS A 45 -3.93 -7.69 8.16
CA LYS A 45 -3.55 -9.06 8.47
C LYS A 45 -2.35 -9.52 7.63
N SER A 46 -2.37 -9.23 6.32
CA SER A 46 -1.24 -9.57 5.45
C SER A 46 0.07 -8.92 5.88
N ILE A 47 0.04 -7.66 6.35
CA ILE A 47 1.23 -7.00 6.90
C ILE A 47 1.69 -7.68 8.18
N GLU A 48 0.78 -7.96 9.13
CA GLU A 48 1.11 -8.64 10.38
C GLU A 48 1.80 -9.99 10.16
N ASP A 49 1.27 -10.78 9.23
CA ASP A 49 1.78 -12.13 8.93
C ASP A 49 3.18 -12.10 8.26
N ASN A 50 3.50 -11.06 7.47
CA ASN A 50 4.70 -11.05 6.62
C ASN A 50 5.79 -10.07 7.10
N PHE A 51 5.46 -9.07 7.90
CA PHE A 51 6.37 -7.98 8.28
C PHE A 51 7.66 -8.48 8.92
N LYS A 52 7.55 -9.46 9.83
CA LYS A 52 8.71 -10.01 10.53
C LYS A 52 9.69 -10.68 9.57
N HIS A 53 9.18 -11.38 8.56
CA HIS A 53 10.01 -12.03 7.54
C HIS A 53 10.77 -11.00 6.70
N VAL A 54 10.10 -9.94 6.24
CA VAL A 54 10.73 -8.87 5.45
C VAL A 54 11.79 -8.11 6.26
N LYS A 55 11.46 -7.75 7.51
CA LYS A 55 12.41 -7.08 8.40
C LYS A 55 13.67 -7.91 8.63
N ASN A 56 13.51 -9.22 8.86
CA ASN A 56 14.64 -10.12 9.06
C ASN A 56 15.50 -10.24 7.81
N THR A 57 14.90 -10.35 6.62
CA THR A 57 15.65 -10.38 5.36
C THR A 57 16.49 -9.12 5.20
N ILE A 58 15.88 -7.94 5.34
CA ILE A 58 16.58 -6.63 5.22
C ILE A 58 17.75 -6.54 6.20
N ASN A 59 17.56 -6.96 7.46
CA ASN A 59 18.63 -6.90 8.47
C ASN A 59 19.78 -7.88 8.21
N SER A 60 19.52 -8.98 7.51
CA SER A 60 20.52 -10.01 7.21
C SER A 60 21.26 -9.80 5.88
N SER A 61 20.81 -8.86 5.05
CA SER A 61 21.32 -8.61 3.69
C SER A 61 22.65 -7.84 3.60
N GLY A 62 23.30 -7.51 4.73
CA GLY A 62 24.60 -6.80 4.74
C GLY A 62 24.52 -5.34 4.29
N ASP A 63 25.56 -4.84 3.61
CA ASP A 63 25.72 -3.40 3.27
C ASP A 63 24.69 -2.87 2.27
N THR A 64 24.07 -3.74 1.46
CA THR A 64 22.99 -3.37 0.54
C THR A 64 21.74 -4.18 0.86
N PRO A 65 20.92 -3.72 1.82
CA PRO A 65 19.71 -4.41 2.20
C PRO A 65 18.76 -4.60 1.02
N HIS A 66 18.26 -5.82 0.82
CA HIS A 66 17.34 -6.12 -0.26
C HIS A 66 16.28 -7.11 0.18
N VAL A 67 15.08 -6.97 -0.39
CA VAL A 67 14.02 -7.96 -0.22
C VAL A 67 14.21 -9.11 -1.22
N THR A 68 13.70 -10.29 -0.91
CA THR A 68 13.69 -11.40 -1.88
C THR A 68 12.69 -11.11 -3.01
N GLN A 69 12.81 -11.81 -4.14
CA GLN A 69 11.85 -11.68 -5.23
C GLN A 69 10.40 -11.98 -4.79
N GLN A 70 10.21 -12.95 -3.90
CA GLN A 70 8.90 -13.28 -3.35
C GLN A 70 8.34 -12.13 -2.49
N GLN A 71 9.18 -11.52 -1.64
CA GLN A 71 8.79 -10.38 -0.81
C GLN A 71 8.53 -9.13 -1.66
N LYS A 72 9.30 -8.93 -2.73
CA LYS A 72 9.06 -7.89 -3.73
C LYS A 72 7.68 -8.04 -4.34
N GLN A 73 7.34 -9.24 -4.82
CA GLN A 73 6.02 -9.50 -5.41
C GLN A 73 4.90 -9.26 -4.41
N TRP A 74 5.02 -9.80 -3.18
CA TRP A 74 4.06 -9.57 -2.11
C TRP A 74 3.84 -8.07 -1.83
N LEU A 75 4.91 -7.27 -1.77
CA LEU A 75 4.81 -5.82 -1.54
C LEU A 75 4.11 -5.10 -2.69
N LEU A 76 4.39 -5.49 -3.93
CA LEU A 76 3.73 -4.92 -5.11
C LEU A 76 2.23 -5.24 -5.10
N ASP A 77 1.86 -6.48 -4.80
CA ASP A 77 0.46 -6.91 -4.73
C ASP A 77 -0.29 -6.23 -3.58
N LEU A 78 0.33 -6.18 -2.40
CA LEU A 78 -0.21 -5.51 -1.21
C LEU A 78 -0.51 -4.04 -1.51
N THR A 79 0.49 -3.31 -2.02
CA THR A 79 0.38 -1.87 -2.26
C THR A 79 -0.58 -1.53 -3.39
N SER A 80 -0.57 -2.32 -4.48
CA SER A 80 -1.54 -2.17 -5.58
C SER A 80 -2.96 -2.46 -5.11
N GLY A 81 -3.14 -3.52 -4.32
CA GLY A 81 -4.43 -3.88 -3.73
C GLY A 81 -5.00 -2.76 -2.86
N ILE A 82 -4.19 -2.18 -1.99
CA ILE A 82 -4.60 -1.04 -1.15
C ILE A 82 -5.04 0.15 -2.00
N VAL A 83 -4.26 0.53 -3.02
CA VAL A 83 -4.57 1.66 -3.92
C VAL A 83 -5.87 1.39 -4.67
N ASN A 84 -6.00 0.22 -5.30
CA ASN A 84 -7.17 -0.15 -6.09
C ASN A 84 -8.44 -0.19 -5.24
N THR A 85 -8.36 -0.75 -4.04
CA THR A 85 -9.48 -0.77 -3.10
C THR A 85 -9.86 0.65 -2.66
N ALA A 86 -8.88 1.47 -2.25
CA ALA A 86 -9.14 2.85 -1.84
C ALA A 86 -9.78 3.68 -2.97
N VAL A 87 -9.27 3.59 -4.20
CA VAL A 87 -9.84 4.28 -5.36
C VAL A 87 -11.26 3.78 -5.66
N SER A 88 -11.51 2.48 -5.55
CA SER A 88 -12.84 1.90 -5.79
C SER A 88 -13.86 2.39 -4.76
N GLN A 89 -13.47 2.51 -3.49
CA GLN A 89 -14.32 3.06 -2.43
C GLN A 89 -14.55 4.57 -2.61
N LEU A 90 -13.56 5.33 -3.08
CA LEU A 90 -13.79 6.75 -3.41
C LEU A 90 -14.77 6.92 -4.57
N ARG A 91 -14.70 6.05 -5.59
CA ARG A 91 -15.63 6.07 -6.73
C ARG A 91 -17.05 5.68 -6.34
N SER A 92 -17.26 4.84 -5.32
CA SER A 92 -18.61 4.53 -4.86
C SER A 92 -19.26 5.68 -4.07
N ILE A 93 -18.47 6.61 -3.53
CA ILE A 93 -18.94 7.78 -2.78
C ILE A 93 -19.30 8.94 -3.71
N ILE A 94 -18.64 9.06 -4.87
CA ILE A 94 -18.91 10.12 -5.87
C ILE A 94 -19.89 9.57 -6.91
N PRO A 95 -21.19 9.91 -6.87
CA PRO A 95 -22.11 9.50 -7.93
C PRO A 95 -21.70 10.12 -9.28
N PRO A 96 -21.92 9.41 -10.40
CA PRO A 96 -21.54 9.87 -11.74
C PRO A 96 -22.27 11.16 -12.18
N ASP A 97 -23.32 11.59 -11.48
CA ASP A 97 -24.22 12.67 -11.87
C ASP A 97 -23.61 14.09 -11.78
N ILE A 98 -22.61 14.30 -10.90
CA ILE A 98 -21.99 15.63 -10.72
C ILE A 98 -21.15 16.03 -11.96
N ALA A 99 -20.78 15.09 -12.83
CA ALA A 99 -20.02 15.37 -14.05
C ALA A 99 -20.88 15.92 -15.22
N MET A 100 -22.23 15.89 -15.13
CA MET A 100 -23.09 16.30 -16.26
C MET A 100 -23.67 17.72 -16.19
N VAL A 101 -23.53 18.45 -15.08
CA VAL A 101 -24.10 19.81 -14.93
C VAL A 101 -23.10 20.92 -15.29
N THR A 102 -22.42 20.84 -16.44
CA THR A 102 -21.68 21.99 -17.02
C THR A 102 -21.57 21.94 -18.55
N ARG A 103 -22.57 21.41 -19.28
CA ARG A 103 -22.70 21.73 -20.72
C ARG A 103 -23.70 22.87 -20.92
N PRO A 104 -23.24 24.11 -21.19
CA PRO A 104 -24.13 25.12 -21.74
C PRO A 104 -24.57 24.65 -23.13
N THR A 105 -25.87 24.49 -23.31
CA THR A 105 -26.50 24.40 -24.64
C THR A 105 -26.19 25.68 -25.39
N LYS A 106 -25.44 25.56 -26.48
CA LYS A 106 -25.44 26.56 -27.55
C LYS A 106 -26.67 26.34 -28.42
#